data_AF-A0A0H3NU16-F1
#
_entry.id   AF-A0A0H3NU16-F1
#
_cell.length_a   1.000
_cell.length_b   1.000
_cell.length_c   1.000
_cell.angle_alpha   90.00
_cell.angle_beta   90.00
_cell.angle_gamma   90.00
#
_symmetry.space_group_name_H-M   'P 1'
#
loop_
_entity.id
_entity.type
_entity.pdbx_description
1 polymer ?
#
loop_
_entity_poly.entity_id
_entity_poly.type
_entity_poly.pdbx_seq_one_letter_code
_entity_poly.pdbx_strand_id
1 'polypeptide(L)'
;MPVYEYTAKNNKGIKIKGCVEADNILAARQVIYQRKLCLLNIKIKRISRFAQWMTFLNTINNRDLILITRQMSILVNAAIPLDEALALIENQSTKSKVDSVIHKIRKRVLEGHSLSDSLSQFPAIFNSLYRSMIAAGELSGHLGLVLSNLADHIEQTRKVK
;
A
#
# COMPACT_ATOMS: atom_id res chain seq x y z
N MET A 1 14.36 5.73 4.71
CA MET A 1 14.74 5.32 6.08
C MET A 1 14.94 3.81 6.13
N PRO A 2 16.01 3.29 6.75
CA PRO A 2 16.21 1.84 6.89
C PRO A 2 15.19 1.19 7.85
N VAL A 3 14.88 -0.08 7.59
CA VAL A 3 14.02 -0.89 8.46
C VAL A 3 14.89 -1.76 9.35
N TYR A 4 14.64 -1.73 10.66
CA TYR A 4 15.29 -2.58 11.65
C TYR A 4 14.32 -3.67 12.11
N GLU A 5 14.77 -4.92 12.04
CA GLU A 5 14.06 -6.03 12.67
C GLU A 5 14.56 -6.17 14.11
N TYR A 6 13.62 -6.27 15.05
CA TYR A 6 13.94 -6.41 16.46
C TYR A 6 13.23 -7.61 17.08
N THR A 7 13.91 -8.23 18.04
CA THR A 7 13.30 -9.14 19.00
C THR A 7 13.37 -8.48 20.36
N ALA A 8 12.23 -8.38 21.03
CA ALA A 8 12.11 -7.76 22.34
C ALA A 8 11.23 -8.60 23.25
N LYS A 9 11.30 -8.35 24.55
CA LYS A 9 10.50 -8.99 25.57
C LYS A 9 9.52 -7.96 26.12
N ASN A 10 8.23 -8.26 26.12
CA ASN A 10 7.24 -7.41 26.77
C ASN A 10 7.36 -7.52 28.30
N ASN A 11 6.73 -6.64 29.05
CA ASN A 11 6.76 -6.62 30.52
C ASN A 11 6.25 -7.94 31.15
N LYS A 12 5.41 -8.69 30.42
CA LYS A 12 4.92 -10.05 30.78
C LYS A 12 5.90 -11.18 30.48
N GLY A 13 7.08 -10.85 29.97
CA GLY A 13 8.12 -11.80 29.64
C GLY A 13 7.99 -12.52 28.29
N ILE A 14 7.00 -12.16 27.48
CA ILE A 14 6.75 -12.77 26.17
C ILE A 14 7.71 -12.16 25.14
N LYS A 15 8.37 -13.01 24.35
CA LYS A 15 9.21 -12.60 23.22
C LYS A 15 8.32 -12.16 22.05
N ILE A 16 8.55 -10.96 21.56
CA ILE A 16 7.85 -10.34 20.43
C ILE A 16 8.89 -9.99 19.37
N LYS A 17 8.60 -10.34 18.12
CA LYS A 17 9.38 -9.92 16.95
C LYS A 17 8.62 -8.80 16.24
N GLY A 18 9.34 -7.79 15.77
CA GLY A 18 8.73 -6.65 15.07
C GLY A 18 9.70 -5.98 14.11
N CYS A 19 9.17 -5.06 13.30
CA CYS A 19 9.97 -4.18 12.45
C CYS A 19 9.74 -2.72 12.87
N VAL A 20 10.79 -1.90 12.81
CA VAL A 20 10.72 -0.46 13.07
C VAL A 20 11.49 0.30 11.99
N GLU A 21 10.86 1.32 11.42
CA GLU A 21 11.51 2.29 10.53
C GLU A 21 12.17 3.38 11.38
N ALA A 22 13.45 3.66 11.15
CA ALA A 22 14.18 4.70 11.87
C ALA A 22 15.40 5.17 11.06
N ASP A 23 15.87 6.39 11.33
CA ASP A 23 17.04 6.96 10.63
C ASP A 23 18.36 6.28 11.00
N ASN A 24 18.49 5.83 12.24
CA ASN A 24 19.66 5.15 12.76
C ASN A 24 19.29 4.15 13.86
N ILE A 25 20.26 3.34 14.29
CA ILE A 25 20.07 2.32 15.34
C ILE A 25 19.60 2.93 16.66
N LEU A 26 20.04 4.15 16.98
CA LEU A 26 19.69 4.84 18.22
C LEU A 26 18.21 5.24 18.23
N ALA A 27 17.73 5.83 17.13
CA ALA A 27 16.32 6.16 16.91
C ALA A 27 15.45 4.89 16.95
N ALA A 28 15.89 3.80 16.30
CA ALA A 28 15.17 2.52 16.35
C ALA A 28 15.04 1.99 17.78
N ARG A 29 16.12 2.07 18.58
CA ARG A 29 16.09 1.70 20.01
C ARG A 29 15.11 2.57 20.78
N GLN A 30 15.15 3.88 20.59
CA GLN A 30 14.31 4.83 21.29
C GLN A 30 12.81 4.54 21.06
N VAL A 31 12.42 4.24 19.82
CA VAL A 31 11.04 3.84 19.48
C VAL A 31 10.64 2.55 20.19
N ILE A 32 11.53 1.55 20.26
CA ILE A 32 11.24 0.26 20.94
C ILE A 32 11.14 0.45 22.46
N TYR A 33 11.97 1.30 23.06
CA TYR A 33 11.88 1.66 24.47
C TYR A 33 10.59 2.41 24.80
N GLN A 34 10.18 3.37 23.97
CA GLN A 34 8.89 4.07 24.11
C GLN A 34 7.70 3.11 24.09
N ARG A 35 7.82 1.98 23.38
CA ARG A 35 6.82 0.90 23.37
C ARG A 35 6.86 0.00 24.62
N LYS A 36 7.66 0.32 25.63
CA LYS A 36 7.86 -0.47 26.87
C LYS A 36 8.31 -1.91 26.60
N LEU A 37 9.12 -2.10 25.57
CA LEU A 37 9.67 -3.40 25.19
C LEU A 37 11.16 -3.49 25.55
N CYS A 38 11.58 -4.57 26.19
CA CYS A 38 12.99 -4.84 26.49
C CYS A 38 13.67 -5.46 25.28
N LEU A 39 14.55 -4.70 24.62
CA LEU A 39 15.28 -5.14 23.43
C LEU A 39 16.23 -6.31 23.74
N LEU A 40 16.12 -7.41 23.00
CA LEU A 40 17.05 -8.55 23.06
C LEU A 40 18.01 -8.54 21.89
N ASN A 41 17.51 -8.27 20.69
CA ASN A 41 18.31 -8.19 19.48
C ASN A 41 17.73 -7.15 18.54
N ILE A 42 18.61 -6.43 17.85
CA ILE A 42 18.25 -5.52 16.78
C ILE A 42 19.21 -5.75 15.62
N LYS A 43 18.66 -6.00 14.44
CA LYS A 43 19.43 -6.17 13.20
C LYS A 43 18.86 -5.25 12.15
N ILE A 44 19.74 -4.63 11.37
CA ILE A 44 19.30 -3.99 10.12
C ILE A 44 18.68 -5.09 9.26
N LYS A 45 17.40 -4.93 8.94
CA LYS A 45 16.81 -5.74 7.89
C LYS A 45 17.39 -5.19 6.61
N ARG A 46 18.48 -5.80 6.13
CA ARG A 46 18.99 -5.56 4.78
C ARG A 46 17.91 -6.08 3.84
N ILE A 47 16.93 -5.24 3.56
CA ILE A 47 16.05 -5.42 2.41
C ILE A 47 17.01 -5.41 1.23
N SER A 48 17.29 -6.59 0.71
CA SER A 48 18.10 -6.71 -0.50
C SER A 48 17.47 -5.79 -1.54
N ARG A 49 18.27 -5.00 -2.26
CA ARG A 49 17.77 -4.25 -3.42
C ARG A 49 17.01 -5.19 -4.39
N PHE A 50 17.36 -6.48 -4.38
CA PHE A 50 16.64 -7.57 -5.06
C PHE A 50 15.26 -7.88 -4.47
N ALA A 51 15.07 -7.83 -3.15
CA ALA A 51 13.76 -8.00 -2.49
C ALA A 51 12.87 -6.76 -2.69
N GLN A 52 13.47 -5.57 -2.74
CA GLN A 52 12.80 -4.34 -3.14
C GLN A 52 12.39 -4.38 -4.62
N TRP A 53 13.26 -4.90 -5.50
CA TRP A 53 12.93 -5.24 -6.88
C TRP A 53 11.84 -6.32 -7.00
N MET A 54 11.85 -7.36 -6.16
CA MET A 54 10.78 -8.36 -6.11
C MET A 54 9.44 -7.79 -5.63
N THR A 55 9.44 -6.66 -4.91
CA THR A 55 8.18 -5.96 -4.62
C THR A 55 7.66 -5.17 -5.82
N PHE A 56 8.50 -4.82 -6.81
CA PHE A 56 8.06 -4.39 -8.14
C PHE A 56 7.56 -5.55 -9.01
N LEU A 57 7.93 -6.80 -8.68
CA LEU A 57 7.38 -8.03 -9.28
C LEU A 57 6.10 -8.53 -8.59
N ASN A 58 5.59 -7.82 -7.56
CA ASN A 58 4.27 -8.14 -7.01
C ASN A 58 3.21 -7.81 -8.06
N THR A 59 2.83 -8.82 -8.83
CA THR A 59 1.66 -8.77 -9.70
C THR A 59 0.43 -9.14 -8.89
N ILE A 60 -0.65 -8.43 -9.14
CA ILE A 60 -1.99 -8.75 -8.65
C ILE A 60 -2.74 -9.36 -9.84
N ASN A 61 -3.62 -10.32 -9.59
CA ASN A 61 -4.43 -10.89 -10.66
C ASN A 61 -5.42 -9.83 -11.18
N ASN A 62 -5.70 -9.82 -12.49
CA ASN A 62 -6.67 -8.89 -13.10
C ASN A 62 -8.04 -8.90 -12.39
N ARG A 63 -8.48 -10.04 -11.84
CA ARG A 63 -9.73 -10.12 -11.05
C ARG A 63 -9.70 -9.22 -9.82
N ASP A 64 -8.57 -9.22 -9.10
CA ASP A 64 -8.41 -8.41 -7.90
C ASP A 64 -8.28 -6.94 -8.27
N LEU A 65 -7.57 -6.62 -9.37
CA LEU A 65 -7.49 -5.26 -9.90
C LEU A 65 -8.88 -4.69 -10.25
N ILE A 66 -9.72 -5.47 -10.93
CA ILE A 66 -11.11 -5.09 -11.23
C ILE A 66 -11.87 -4.78 -9.93
N LEU A 67 -11.79 -5.69 -8.97
CA LEU A 67 -12.51 -5.58 -7.71
C LEU A 67 -12.10 -4.34 -6.92
N ILE A 68 -10.79 -4.10 -6.78
CA ILE A 68 -10.23 -2.91 -6.13
C ILE A 68 -10.70 -1.64 -6.84
N THR A 69 -10.60 -1.60 -8.18
CA THR A 69 -10.98 -0.44 -8.98
C THR A 69 -12.46 -0.13 -8.82
N ARG A 70 -13.31 -1.15 -8.82
CA ARG A 70 -14.76 -1.02 -8.61
C ARG A 70 -15.08 -0.55 -7.19
N GLN A 71 -14.44 -1.10 -6.17
CA GLN A 71 -14.61 -0.66 -4.78
C GLN A 71 -14.21 0.80 -4.61
N MET A 72 -13.05 1.20 -5.17
CA MET A 72 -12.63 2.61 -5.15
C MET A 72 -13.67 3.50 -5.83
N SER A 73 -14.18 3.10 -6.99
CA SER A 73 -15.23 3.87 -7.68
C SER A 73 -16.48 4.07 -6.82
N ILE A 74 -16.97 3.00 -6.18
CA ILE A 74 -18.17 3.06 -5.33
C ILE A 74 -17.94 4.00 -4.14
N LEU A 75 -16.82 3.84 -3.44
CA LEU A 75 -16.52 4.61 -2.22
C LEU A 75 -16.28 6.09 -2.55
N VAL A 76 -15.51 6.38 -3.62
CA VAL A 76 -15.26 7.76 -4.06
C VAL A 76 -16.54 8.44 -4.56
N ASN A 77 -17.40 7.72 -5.29
CA ASN A 77 -18.70 8.25 -5.71
C ASN A 77 -19.66 8.47 -4.52
N ALA A 78 -19.50 7.72 -3.43
CA ALA A 78 -20.20 7.94 -2.16
C ALA A 78 -19.61 9.10 -1.34
N ALA A 79 -18.71 9.91 -1.93
CA ALA A 79 -18.02 11.03 -1.28
C ALA A 79 -17.20 10.63 -0.05
N ILE A 80 -16.77 9.37 0.04
CA ILE A 80 -15.85 8.92 1.09
C ILE A 80 -14.44 9.43 0.73
N PRO A 81 -13.72 10.05 1.68
CA PRO A 81 -12.34 10.49 1.48
C PRO A 81 -11.46 9.36 0.95
N LEU A 82 -10.55 9.69 0.03
CA LEU A 82 -9.75 8.67 -0.67
C LEU A 82 -8.90 7.82 0.28
N ASP A 83 -8.34 8.41 1.33
CA ASP A 83 -7.53 7.70 2.33
C ASP A 83 -8.36 6.73 3.17
N GLU A 84 -9.62 7.08 3.48
CA GLU A 84 -10.58 6.21 4.15
C GLU A 84 -11.07 5.10 3.22
N ALA A 85 -11.35 5.42 1.95
CA ALA A 85 -11.72 4.44 0.94
C ALA A 85 -10.61 3.39 0.75
N LEU A 86 -9.35 3.81 0.68
CA LEU A 86 -8.20 2.91 0.61
C LEU A 86 -8.07 2.06 1.89
N ALA A 87 -8.32 2.63 3.07
CA ALA A 87 -8.30 1.88 4.33
C ALA A 87 -9.38 0.79 4.38
N LEU A 88 -10.58 1.09 3.89
CA LEU A 88 -11.68 0.13 3.81
C LEU A 88 -11.33 -1.04 2.86
N ILE A 89 -10.72 -0.74 1.72
CA ILE A 89 -10.28 -1.76 0.74
C ILE A 89 -9.13 -2.61 1.32
N GLU A 90 -8.18 -1.98 2.01
CA GLU A 90 -7.10 -2.65 2.74
C GLU A 90 -7.67 -3.69 3.72
N ASN A 91 -8.59 -3.26 4.60
CA ASN A 91 -9.21 -4.11 5.62
C ASN A 91 -10.10 -5.22 5.05
N GLN A 92 -10.72 -5.02 3.88
CA GLN A 92 -11.56 -6.04 3.23
C GLN A 92 -10.74 -7.10 2.48
N SER A 93 -9.46 -6.86 2.23
CA SER A 93 -8.66 -7.76 1.42
C SER A 93 -8.22 -8.99 2.20
N THR A 94 -8.60 -10.17 1.72
CA THR A 94 -8.14 -11.46 2.28
C THR A 94 -6.74 -11.84 1.78
N LYS A 95 -6.21 -11.13 0.78
CA LYS A 95 -4.93 -11.44 0.13
C LYS A 95 -3.85 -10.49 0.62
N SER A 96 -2.88 -11.02 1.37
CA SER A 96 -1.74 -10.27 1.90
C SER A 96 -0.98 -9.46 0.84
N LYS A 97 -0.95 -9.90 -0.42
CA LYS A 97 -0.33 -9.13 -1.52
C LYS A 97 -1.10 -7.85 -1.85
N VAL A 98 -2.42 -7.94 -1.98
CA VAL A 98 -3.29 -6.79 -2.30
C VAL A 98 -3.23 -5.79 -1.16
N ASP A 99 -3.42 -6.28 0.07
CA ASP A 99 -3.28 -5.51 1.31
C ASP A 99 -1.96 -4.72 1.33
N SER A 100 -0.82 -5.39 1.09
CA SER A 100 0.49 -4.72 1.07
C SER A 100 0.65 -3.62 0.00
N VAL A 101 -0.03 -3.75 -1.15
CA VAL A 101 0.02 -2.76 -2.23
C VAL A 101 -0.86 -1.57 -1.87
N ILE A 102 -2.09 -1.82 -1.44
CA ILE A 102 -3.03 -0.76 -1.03
C ILE A 102 -2.49 0.02 0.16
N HIS A 103 -1.92 -0.66 1.15
CA HIS A 103 -1.27 -0.03 2.30
C HIS A 103 -0.19 0.98 1.87
N LYS A 104 0.67 0.59 0.93
CA LYS A 104 1.74 1.45 0.40
C LYS A 104 1.19 2.64 -0.38
N ILE A 105 0.16 2.43 -1.21
CA ILE A 105 -0.51 3.51 -1.94
C ILE A 105 -1.11 4.51 -0.94
N ARG A 106 -1.87 4.01 0.04
CA ARG A 106 -2.51 4.82 1.08
C ARG A 106 -1.51 5.65 1.88
N LYS A 107 -0.39 5.04 2.30
CA LYS A 107 0.68 5.77 3.01
C LYS A 107 1.16 6.98 2.21
N ARG A 108 1.34 6.84 0.90
CA ARG A 108 1.79 7.94 0.03
C ARG A 108 0.74 9.02 -0.18
N VAL A 109 -0.52 8.63 -0.31
CA VAL A 109 -1.62 9.59 -0.39
C VAL A 109 -1.70 10.41 0.91
N LEU A 110 -1.53 9.76 2.08
CA LEU A 110 -1.43 10.45 3.37
C LEU A 110 -0.20 11.35 3.49
N GLU A 111 0.90 11.02 2.81
CA GLU A 111 2.10 11.86 2.69
C GLU A 111 1.88 13.07 1.73
N GLY A 112 0.71 13.18 1.10
CA GLY A 112 0.33 14.30 0.23
C GLY A 112 0.64 14.07 -1.25
N HIS A 113 1.04 12.86 -1.65
CA HIS A 113 1.21 12.53 -3.07
C HIS A 113 -0.15 12.29 -3.73
N SER A 114 -0.23 12.58 -5.03
CA SER A 114 -1.41 12.21 -5.83
C SER A 114 -1.60 10.68 -5.87
N LEU A 115 -2.83 10.24 -6.11
CA LEU A 115 -3.14 8.82 -6.30
C LEU A 115 -2.39 8.28 -7.52
N SER A 116 -2.38 9.00 -8.64
CA SER A 116 -1.67 8.62 -9.86
C SER A 116 -0.16 8.45 -9.62
N ASP A 117 0.49 9.35 -8.88
CA ASP A 117 1.89 9.21 -8.47
C ASP A 117 2.09 8.02 -7.53
N SER A 118 1.17 7.79 -6.61
CA SER A 118 1.24 6.67 -5.66
C SER A 118 1.14 5.31 -6.36
N LEU A 119 0.23 5.21 -7.34
CA LEU A 119 0.07 4.04 -8.21
C LEU A 119 1.28 3.81 -9.11
N SER A 120 2.04 4.86 -9.44
CA SER A 120 3.24 4.76 -10.28
C SER A 120 4.32 3.84 -9.73
N GLN A 121 4.32 3.58 -8.42
CA GLN A 121 5.23 2.64 -7.78
C GLN A 121 4.98 1.17 -8.15
N PHE A 122 3.81 0.87 -8.73
CA PHE A 122 3.40 -0.48 -9.10
C PHE A 122 3.05 -0.57 -10.60
N PRO A 123 4.00 -0.28 -11.52
CA PRO A 123 3.72 -0.22 -12.96
C PRO A 123 3.32 -1.58 -13.56
N ALA A 124 3.67 -2.69 -12.90
CA ALA A 124 3.25 -4.04 -13.30
C ALA A 124 1.78 -4.34 -12.99
N ILE A 125 1.16 -3.57 -12.08
CA ILE A 125 -0.27 -3.68 -11.72
C ILE A 125 -1.06 -2.57 -12.41
N PHE A 126 -0.62 -1.32 -12.28
CA PHE A 126 -1.26 -0.14 -12.84
C PHE A 126 -0.45 0.34 -14.04
N ASN A 127 -0.90 -0.05 -15.23
CA ASN A 127 -0.24 0.32 -16.47
C ASN A 127 -0.29 1.85 -16.71
N SER A 128 0.40 2.32 -17.75
CA SER A 128 0.44 3.75 -18.10
C SER A 128 -0.95 4.34 -18.31
N LEU A 129 -1.81 3.65 -19.08
CA LEU A 129 -3.17 4.10 -19.38
C LEU A 129 -4.02 4.29 -18.11
N TYR A 130 -3.97 3.33 -17.18
CA TYR A 130 -4.67 3.38 -15.90
C TYR A 130 -4.27 4.62 -15.09
N ARG A 131 -2.94 4.84 -14.97
CA ARG A 131 -2.40 5.97 -14.21
C ARG A 131 -2.73 7.32 -14.84
N SER A 132 -2.63 7.42 -16.17
CA SER A 132 -2.95 8.66 -16.90
C SER A 132 -4.43 9.03 -16.77
N MET A 133 -5.33 8.04 -16.83
CA MET A 133 -6.76 8.28 -16.60
C MET A 133 -7.00 8.80 -15.18
N ILE A 134 -6.42 8.16 -14.16
CA ILE A 134 -6.55 8.63 -12.78
C ILE A 134 -6.00 10.05 -12.61
N ALA A 135 -4.83 10.36 -13.18
CA ALA A 135 -4.28 11.71 -13.12
C ALA A 135 -5.26 12.75 -13.71
N ALA A 136 -5.87 12.45 -14.85
CA ALA A 136 -6.89 13.31 -15.45
C ALA A 136 -8.13 13.43 -14.55
N GLY A 137 -8.55 12.34 -13.90
CA GLY A 137 -9.66 12.32 -12.96
C GLY A 137 -9.41 13.13 -11.69
N GLU A 138 -8.19 13.06 -11.14
CA GLU A 138 -7.77 13.85 -9.97
C GLU A 138 -7.74 15.34 -10.30
N LEU A 139 -7.11 15.72 -11.42
CA LEU A 139 -6.99 17.12 -11.84
C LEU A 139 -8.34 17.75 -12.18
N SER A 140 -9.25 16.99 -12.78
CA SER A 140 -10.59 17.47 -13.15
C SER A 140 -11.59 17.40 -12.00
N GLY A 141 -11.27 16.75 -10.88
CA GLY A 141 -12.21 16.49 -9.79
C GLY A 141 -13.26 15.42 -10.09
N HIS A 142 -13.11 14.67 -11.20
CA HIS A 142 -14.05 13.63 -11.64
C HIS A 142 -13.52 12.21 -11.41
N LEU A 143 -12.75 12.02 -10.33
CA LEU A 143 -12.07 10.75 -10.03
C LEU A 143 -13.03 9.55 -9.95
N GLY A 144 -14.20 9.71 -9.34
CA GLY A 144 -15.19 8.63 -9.20
C GLY A 144 -15.75 8.11 -10.52
N LEU A 145 -15.99 9.02 -11.49
CA LEU A 145 -16.40 8.69 -12.85
C LEU A 145 -15.29 7.95 -13.60
N VAL A 146 -14.06 8.46 -13.51
CA VAL A 146 -12.89 7.84 -14.14
C VAL A 146 -12.66 6.43 -13.61
N LEU A 147 -12.76 6.22 -12.30
CA LEU A 147 -12.64 4.89 -11.69
C LEU A 147 -13.75 3.93 -12.16
N SER A 148 -14.97 4.43 -12.37
CA SER A 148 -16.06 3.61 -12.93
C SER A 148 -15.73 3.14 -14.34
N ASN A 149 -15.33 4.09 -15.21
CA ASN A 149 -14.95 3.80 -16.59
C ASN A 149 -13.76 2.82 -16.65
N LEU A 150 -12.79 2.98 -15.75
CA LEU A 150 -11.66 2.06 -15.61
C LEU A 150 -12.10 0.66 -15.23
N ALA A 151 -12.98 0.51 -14.23
CA ALA A 151 -13.50 -0.80 -13.84
C ALA A 151 -14.23 -1.49 -15.00
N ASP A 152 -15.08 -0.75 -15.72
CA ASP A 152 -15.80 -1.26 -16.90
C ASP A 152 -14.84 -1.67 -18.02
N HIS A 153 -13.82 -0.86 -18.30
CA HIS A 153 -12.82 -1.14 -19.32
C HIS A 153 -12.00 -2.40 -19.00
N ILE A 154 -11.55 -2.57 -17.76
CA ILE A 154 -10.76 -3.75 -17.35
C ILE A 154 -11.64 -5.01 -17.40
N GLU A 155 -12.92 -4.93 -17.03
CA GLU A 155 -13.88 -6.03 -17.15
C GLU A 155 -14.11 -6.45 -18.61
N GLN A 156 -14.31 -5.48 -19.51
CA GLN A 156 -14.51 -5.74 -20.94
C GLN A 156 -13.27 -6.39 -21.56
N THR A 157 -12.09 -5.83 -21.29
CA THR A 157 -10.82 -6.37 -21.82
C THR A 157 -10.59 -7.82 -21.37
N ARG A 158 -11.11 -8.20 -20.20
CA ARG A 158 -11.05 -9.58 -19.71
C ARG A 158 -12.05 -10.51 -20.41
N LYS A 159 -13.26 -10.07 -20.73
CA LYS A 159 -14.28 -10.90 -21.39
C LYS A 159 -13.90 -11.30 -22.82
N VAL A 160 -13.05 -10.50 -23.46
CA VAL A 160 -12.61 -10.68 -24.86
C VAL A 160 -11.37 -11.60 -24.97
N LYS A 161 -10.73 -11.96 -23.85
CA LYS A 161 -9.60 -12.90 -23.78
C LYS A 161 -10.01 -14.23 -23.18
#